data_AF-A0A955UG36-F1
#
_entry.id   AF-A0A955UG36-F1
#
_cell.length_a   1.000
_cell.length_b   1.000
_cell.length_c   1.000
_cell.angle_alpha   90.00
_cell.angle_beta   90.00
_cell.angle_gamma   90.00
#
_symmetry.space_group_name_H-M   'P 1'
#
loop_
_entity.id
_entity.type
_entity.pdbx_description
1 polymer ?
#
loop_
_entity_poly.entity_id
_entity_poly.type
_entity_poly.pdbx_seq_one_letter_code
_entity_poly.pdbx_strand_id
1 'polypeptide(L)' 'LKVIRRMLEEGPEGFEGGMNAKKYMGITHTSKATATRDLQDLVEKGALVPSGGGRSTRYELKLGGH' A
#
# COMPACT_ATOMS: atom_id res chain seq x y z
N LEU A 1 8.39 -6.71 4.08
CA LEU A 1 9.20 -6.22 2.92
C LEU A 1 8.94 -6.95 1.58
N LYS A 2 7.98 -7.88 1.44
CA LYS A 2 7.64 -8.46 0.12
C LYS A 2 6.70 -7.58 -0.71
N VAL A 3 5.76 -6.88 -0.07
CA VAL A 3 4.79 -6.03 -0.79
C VAL A 3 5.42 -4.87 -1.52
N ILE A 4 6.37 -4.12 -0.90
CA ILE A 4 6.96 -2.98 -1.60
C ILE A 4 7.66 -3.44 -2.88
N ARG A 5 8.39 -4.56 -2.84
CA ARG A 5 9.02 -5.13 -4.04
C ARG A 5 8.00 -5.54 -5.08
N ARG A 6 6.93 -6.24 -4.68
CA ARG A 6 5.83 -6.60 -5.59
C ARG A 6 5.15 -5.38 -6.20
N MET A 7 4.93 -4.33 -5.42
CA MET A 7 4.37 -3.05 -5.89
C MET A 7 5.31 -2.32 -6.85
N LEU A 8 6.62 -2.37 -6.61
CA LEU A 8 7.64 -1.83 -7.51
C LEU A 8 7.74 -2.65 -8.81
N GLU A 9 7.61 -3.98 -8.72
CA GLU A 9 7.61 -4.90 -9.87
C GLU A 9 6.34 -4.79 -10.73
N GLU A 10 5.17 -4.61 -10.11
CA GLU A 10 3.90 -4.33 -10.81
C GLU A 10 3.84 -2.90 -11.37
N GLY A 11 4.78 -2.03 -10.98
CA GLY A 11 4.86 -0.64 -11.44
C GLY A 11 3.72 0.26 -10.94
N PRO A 12 3.83 1.58 -11.17
CA PRO A 12 2.75 2.53 -10.88
C PRO A 12 1.43 2.17 -11.56
N GLU A 13 1.47 1.48 -12.70
CA GLU A 13 0.31 1.00 -13.45
C GLU A 13 -0.39 -0.21 -12.78
N GLY A 14 0.35 -1.14 -12.15
CA GLY A 14 -0.25 -2.29 -11.47
C GLY A 14 -1.01 -1.93 -10.18
N PHE A 15 -0.71 -0.77 -9.61
CA PHE A 15 -1.44 -0.17 -8.50
C PHE A 15 -2.13 1.15 -8.87
N GLU A 16 -2.50 1.32 -10.14
CA GLU A 16 -3.22 2.51 -10.58
C GLU A 16 -4.56 2.62 -9.82
N GLY A 17 -4.73 3.75 -9.12
CA GLY A 17 -5.82 3.99 -8.18
C GLY A 17 -5.48 3.73 -6.70
N GLY A 18 -4.35 3.13 -6.37
CA GLY A 18 -3.90 2.98 -4.98
C GLY A 18 -4.27 1.67 -4.31
N MET A 19 -3.52 1.38 -3.26
CA MET A 19 -3.59 0.19 -2.42
C MET A 19 -4.65 0.32 -1.34
N ASN A 20 -5.29 -0.80 -0.98
CA ASN A 20 -6.15 -0.87 0.19
C ASN A 20 -5.81 -2.13 1.00
N ALA A 21 -6.28 -2.21 2.25
CA ALA A 21 -6.03 -3.36 3.11
C ALA A 21 -6.45 -4.70 2.48
N LYS A 22 -7.54 -4.72 1.70
CA LYS A 22 -8.03 -5.94 1.03
C LYS A 22 -7.09 -6.43 -0.07
N LYS A 23 -6.57 -5.54 -0.93
CA LYS A 23 -5.53 -5.87 -1.91
C LYS A 23 -4.25 -6.32 -1.21
N TYR A 24 -3.85 -5.64 -0.13
CA TYR A 24 -2.65 -6.02 0.65
C TYR A 24 -2.76 -7.43 1.22
N MET A 25 -3.90 -7.75 1.83
CA MET A 25 -4.20 -9.10 2.31
C MET A 25 -4.18 -10.13 1.18
N GLY A 26 -4.74 -9.82 0.00
CA GLY A 26 -4.74 -10.74 -1.13
C GLY A 26 -3.34 -11.11 -1.64
N ILE A 27 -2.37 -10.18 -1.53
CA ILE A 27 -1.00 -10.41 -2.00
C ILE A 27 -0.14 -11.07 -0.92
N THR A 28 -0.30 -10.64 0.33
CA THR A 28 0.51 -11.14 1.46
C THR A 28 -0.08 -12.36 2.14
N HIS A 29 -1.34 -12.69 1.83
CA HIS A 29 -2.13 -13.68 2.56
C HIS A 29 -2.11 -13.46 4.07
N THR A 30 -2.03 -12.20 4.51
CA THR A 30 -2.00 -11.83 5.92
C THR A 30 -3.38 -11.47 6.46
N SER A 31 -3.53 -11.44 7.79
CA SER A 31 -4.77 -11.01 8.44
C SER A 31 -5.01 -9.51 8.27
N LYS A 32 -6.27 -9.08 8.32
CA LYS A 32 -6.67 -7.66 8.24
C LYS A 32 -5.89 -6.81 9.23
N ALA A 33 -5.75 -7.26 10.47
CA ALA A 33 -5.02 -6.55 11.52
C ALA A 33 -3.55 -6.34 11.13
N THR A 34 -2.88 -7.40 10.66
CA THR A 34 -1.49 -7.35 10.21
C THR A 34 -1.34 -6.45 8.98
N ALA A 35 -2.25 -6.56 8.01
CA ALA A 35 -2.24 -5.72 6.82
C ALA A 35 -2.37 -4.23 7.15
N THR A 36 -3.27 -3.84 8.08
CA THR A 36 -3.37 -2.44 8.52
C THR A 36 -2.11 -1.97 9.23
N ARG A 37 -1.48 -2.82 10.05
CA ARG A 37 -0.24 -2.49 10.77
C ARG A 37 0.93 -2.30 9.80
N ASP A 38 1.09 -3.23 8.86
CA ASP A 38 2.08 -3.12 7.79
C ASP A 38 1.84 -1.86 6.94
N LEU A 39 0.60 -1.59 6.54
CA LEU A 39 0.28 -0.40 5.75
C LEU A 39 0.60 0.89 6.51
N GLN A 40 0.30 0.97 7.81
CA GLN A 40 0.68 2.12 8.65
C GLN A 40 2.20 2.27 8.75
N ASP A 41 2.94 1.18 9.02
CA ASP A 41 4.40 1.20 9.06
C ASP A 41 5.01 1.68 7.73
N LEU A 42 4.42 1.28 6.60
CA LEU A 42 4.82 1.75 5.27
C LEU A 42 4.49 3.23 5.02
N VAL A 43 3.41 3.75 5.60
CA VAL A 43 3.08 5.17 5.58
C VAL A 43 4.04 5.97 6.44
N GLU A 44 4.35 5.49 7.65
CA GLU A 44 5.33 6.11 8.55
C GLU A 44 6.73 6.14 7.93
N LYS A 45 7.09 5.09 7.18
CA LYS A 45 8.33 5.03 6.39
C LYS A 45 8.32 5.92 5.15
N GLY A 46 7.19 6.53 4.81
CA GLY A 46 7.03 7.35 3.62
C GLY A 46 7.04 6.56 2.31
N ALA A 47 6.85 5.24 2.33
CA ALA A 47 6.72 4.41 1.14
C ALA A 47 5.31 4.47 0.55
N LEU A 48 4.29 4.64 1.42
CA LEU A 48 2.90 4.84 1.04
C LEU A 48 2.40 6.18 1.55
N VAL A 49 1.45 6.78 0.84
CA VAL A 49 0.73 7.98 1.26
C VAL A 49 -0.75 7.64 1.31
N PRO A 50 -1.41 7.78 2.47
CA PRO A 50 -2.85 7.62 2.54
C PRO A 50 -3.50 8.74 1.71
N SER A 51 -4.27 8.33 0.71
CA SER A 51 -5.01 9.20 -0.19
C SER A 51 -6.50 8.88 -0.06
N GLY A 52 -7.30 9.88 0.29
CA GLY A 52 -8.74 9.74 0.51
C GLY A 52 -9.19 10.10 1.93
N GLY A 53 -10.30 10.84 2.02
CA GLY A 53 -10.93 11.26 3.28
C GLY A 53 -12.12 10.38 3.66
N GLY A 54 -12.20 9.95 4.92
CA GLY A 54 -13.36 9.25 5.47
C GLY A 54 -13.39 7.75 5.19
N ARG A 55 -14.51 7.22 4.68
CA ARG A 55 -14.77 5.76 4.55
C ARG A 55 -14.00 5.07 3.41
N SER A 56 -13.21 5.82 2.65
CA SER A 56 -12.45 5.33 1.48
C SER A 56 -10.98 5.70 1.58
N THR A 57 -10.30 5.23 2.63
CA THR A 57 -8.84 5.34 2.73
C THR A 57 -8.19 4.45 1.66
N ARG A 58 -7.55 5.07 0.68
CA ARG A 58 -6.59 4.42 -0.23
C ARG A 58 -5.18 4.77 0.21
N TYR A 59 -4.22 3.98 -0.24
CA TYR A 59 -2.81 4.15 0.03
C TYR A 59 -2.10 4.23 -1.32
N GLU A 60 -1.66 5.39 -1.73
CA GLU A 60 -0.88 5.57 -2.95
C GLU A 60 0.59 5.26 -2.68
N LEU A 61 1.27 4.68 -3.68
CA LEU A 61 2.70 4.47 -3.59
C LEU A 61 3.40 5.83 -3.71
N LYS A 62 4.15 6.23 -2.68
CA LYS A 62 4.95 7.44 -2.75
C LYS A 62 6.20 7.13 -3.56
N LEU A 63 6.08 7.24 -4.88
CA LEU A 63 7.23 7.29 -5.79
C LEU A 63 7.91 8.64 -5.59
N GLY A 64 8.66 8.76 -4.50
CA GLY A 64 9.52 9.91 -4.25
C GLY A 64 10.75 9.86 -5.16
N GLY A 65 10.64 10.48 -6.33
CA GLY A 65 11.71 11.19 -7.04
C GLY A 65 12.87 10.37 -7.61
N HIS A 66 12.91 10.31 -8.93
CA HIS A 66 13.77 11.23 -9.66
C HIS A 66 13.07 11.73 -10.93
#